data_AF-A0A948B0Y5-F1
#
_entry.id   AF-A0A948B0Y5-F1
#
_cell.length_a   1.000
_cell.length_b   1.000
_cell.length_c   1.000
_cell.angle_alpha   90.00
_cell.angle_beta   90.00
_cell.angle_gamma   90.00
#
_symmetry.space_group_name_H-M   'P 1'
#
loop_
_entity.id
_entity.type
_entity.pdbx_description
1 polymer ?
#
loop_
_entity_poly.entity_id
_entity_poly.type
_entity_poly.pdbx_seq_one_letter_code
_entity_poly.pdbx_strand_id
1 'polypeptide(L)'
;LRPGGTLTVIEGDHGSAYFHPDSEAARRTIECQVELQRRAGGNALIGRELYPLIRRAGFDSVRVSPRMVYVDSSKPALVEGFTKKTFTAMIEGVRESAIQAGLVEPRIFDEGVRGLYRTTEPGGVFCYTFFKALGKK
;
A
#
# COMPACT_ATOMS: atom_id res chain seq x y z
N LEU A 1 16.06 -5.26 22.65
CA LEU A 1 16.54 -3.88 22.95
C LEU A 1 16.99 -3.75 24.40
N ARG A 2 18.08 -3.02 24.64
CA ARG A 2 18.52 -2.59 25.99
C ARG A 2 17.58 -1.49 26.52
N PRO A 3 17.47 -1.31 27.85
CA PRO A 3 16.76 -0.18 28.43
C PRO A 3 17.24 1.15 27.83
N GLY A 4 16.32 2.04 27.48
CA GLY A 4 16.61 3.33 26.85
C GLY A 4 16.84 3.29 25.34
N GLY A 5 16.92 2.10 24.72
CA GLY A 5 17.05 1.96 23.27
C GLY A 5 15.77 2.34 22.51
N THR A 6 15.89 2.59 21.20
CA THR A 6 14.75 2.93 20.34
C THR A 6 14.44 1.86 19.28
N LEU A 7 13.15 1.72 18.98
CA LEU A 7 12.62 0.94 17.85
C LEU A 7 12.10 1.91 16.80
N THR A 8 12.51 1.75 15.55
CA THR A 8 11.91 2.43 14.39
C THR A 8 11.23 1.39 13.50
N VAL A 9 9.97 1.62 13.15
CA VAL A 9 9.17 0.74 12.27
C VAL A 9 8.64 1.59 11.11
N ILE A 10 8.70 1.05 9.88
CA ILE A 10 8.13 1.69 8.70
C ILE A 10 7.30 0.64 7.98
N GLU A 11 6.00 0.86 7.89
CA GLU A 11 5.08 -0.07 7.22
C GLU A 11 4.18 0.67 6.23
N GLY A 12 3.79 -0.04 5.18
CA GLY A 12 2.80 0.44 4.22
C GLY A 12 1.37 0.25 4.73
N ASP A 13 0.43 0.88 4.04
CA ASP A 13 -0.99 0.63 4.24
C ASP A 13 -1.71 0.65 2.89
N HIS A 14 -2.09 -0.53 2.38
CA HIS A 14 -2.76 -0.65 1.08
C HIS A 14 -4.14 0.01 1.03
N GLY A 15 -4.81 0.18 2.17
CA GLY A 15 -6.06 0.93 2.25
C GLY A 15 -5.88 2.45 2.22
N SER A 16 -4.65 2.94 2.10
CA SER A 16 -4.33 4.36 1.86
C SER A 16 -4.11 4.68 0.38
N ALA A 17 -4.28 3.70 -0.52
CA ALA A 17 -4.20 3.92 -1.96
C ALA A 17 -5.49 4.58 -2.48
N TYR A 18 -5.35 5.79 -3.04
CA TYR A 18 -6.43 6.48 -3.76
C TYR A 18 -5.84 7.30 -4.89
N PHE A 19 -6.60 7.46 -5.97
CA PHE A 19 -6.06 7.93 -7.24
C PHE A 19 -7.14 8.57 -8.11
N HIS A 20 -6.69 9.27 -9.15
CA HIS A 20 -7.52 9.85 -10.19
C HIS A 20 -6.96 9.45 -11.57
N PRO A 21 -7.81 9.09 -12.56
CA PRO A 21 -9.24 8.86 -12.42
C PRO A 21 -9.56 7.68 -11.48
N ASP A 22 -10.70 7.74 -10.81
CA ASP A 22 -11.16 6.64 -9.96
C ASP A 22 -11.58 5.45 -10.83
N SER A 23 -11.31 4.23 -10.35
CA SER A 23 -11.66 2.99 -11.05
C SER A 23 -12.02 1.92 -10.04
N GLU A 24 -13.26 1.46 -10.09
CA GLU A 24 -13.76 0.37 -9.25
C GLU A 24 -12.95 -0.92 -9.47
N ALA A 25 -12.65 -1.23 -10.73
CA ALA A 25 -11.82 -2.38 -11.08
C ALA A 25 -10.42 -2.26 -10.45
N ALA A 26 -9.78 -1.09 -10.50
CA ALA A 26 -8.46 -0.88 -9.90
C ALA A 26 -8.48 -1.04 -8.38
N ARG A 27 -9.52 -0.54 -7.70
CA ARG A 27 -9.72 -0.74 -6.26
C ARG A 27 -9.86 -2.23 -5.93
N ARG A 28 -10.67 -2.96 -6.70
CA ARG A 28 -10.87 -4.40 -6.51
C ARG A 28 -9.58 -5.21 -6.70
N THR A 29 -8.72 -4.82 -7.64
CA THR A 29 -7.40 -5.47 -7.81
C THR A 29 -6.49 -5.24 -6.60
N ILE A 30 -6.52 -4.05 -5.99
CA ILE A 30 -5.80 -3.76 -4.73
C ILE A 30 -6.38 -4.58 -3.57
N GLU A 31 -7.70 -4.68 -3.46
CA GLU A 31 -8.36 -5.51 -2.44
C GLU A 31 -7.99 -6.99 -2.56
N CYS A 32 -7.79 -7.50 -3.79
CA CYS A 32 -7.29 -8.86 -3.98
C CYS A 32 -5.92 -9.05 -3.32
N GLN A 33 -5.00 -8.09 -3.48
CA GLN A 33 -3.69 -8.15 -2.81
C GLN A 33 -3.82 -8.12 -1.28
N VAL A 34 -4.71 -7.27 -0.76
CA VAL A 34 -4.98 -7.19 0.70
C VAL A 34 -5.49 -8.53 1.22
N GLU A 35 -6.46 -9.12 0.52
CA GLU A 35 -7.07 -10.39 0.91
C GLU A 35 -6.10 -11.57 0.78
N LEU A 36 -5.27 -11.62 -0.27
CA LEU A 36 -4.23 -12.63 -0.42
C LEU A 36 -3.21 -12.56 0.70
N GLN A 37 -2.74 -11.35 1.05
CA GLN A 37 -1.82 -11.18 2.16
C GLN A 37 -2.47 -11.57 3.50
N ARG A 38 -3.76 -11.29 3.69
CA ARG A 38 -4.52 -11.75 4.87
C ARG A 38 -4.63 -13.27 4.93
N ARG A 39 -4.94 -13.94 3.81
CA ARG A 39 -5.01 -15.41 3.73
C ARG A 39 -3.66 -16.07 4.01
N ALA A 40 -2.55 -15.40 3.68
CA ALA A 40 -1.20 -15.84 4.01
C ALA A 40 -0.78 -15.55 5.47
N GLY A 41 -1.68 -14.99 6.30
CA GLY A 41 -1.42 -14.65 7.71
C GLY A 41 -0.76 -13.28 7.94
N GLY A 42 -0.62 -12.46 6.90
CA GLY A 42 -0.12 -11.08 6.97
C GLY A 42 -1.22 -10.04 7.17
N ASN A 43 -0.82 -8.76 7.27
CA ASN A 43 -1.73 -7.61 7.31
C ASN A 43 -1.21 -6.50 6.39
N ALA A 44 -1.84 -6.36 5.21
CA ALA A 44 -1.53 -5.32 4.22
C ALA A 44 -1.89 -3.90 4.67
N LEU A 45 -2.64 -3.77 5.77
CA LEU A 45 -3.17 -2.53 6.33
C LEU A 45 -2.46 -2.16 7.64
N ILE A 46 -1.34 -2.80 7.97
CA ILE A 46 -0.71 -2.69 9.29
C ILE A 46 -0.16 -1.30 9.61
N GLY A 47 0.13 -0.47 8.58
CA GLY A 47 0.65 0.88 8.75
C GLY A 47 -0.19 1.75 9.69
N ARG A 48 -1.53 1.75 9.56
CA ARG A 48 -2.43 2.50 10.47
C ARG A 48 -2.43 1.99 11.91
N GLU A 49 -1.96 0.77 12.16
CA GLU A 49 -1.97 0.13 13.48
C GLU A 49 -0.64 0.29 14.24
N LEU A 50 0.39 0.91 13.67
CA LEU A 50 1.71 0.98 14.31
C LEU A 50 1.68 1.58 15.72
N TYR A 51 0.86 2.61 15.97
CA TYR A 51 0.76 3.22 17.30
C TYR A 51 0.28 2.23 18.37
N PRO A 52 -0.93 1.63 18.26
CA PRO A 52 -1.41 0.67 19.26
C PRO A 52 -0.53 -0.59 19.34
N LEU A 53 0.05 -1.07 18.24
CA LEU A 53 0.95 -2.23 18.24
C LEU A 53 2.20 -1.99 19.08
N ILE A 54 2.89 -0.88 18.85
CA ILE A 54 4.14 -0.54 19.55
C ILE A 54 3.88 -0.24 21.03
N ARG A 55 2.75 0.43 21.34
CA ARG A 55 2.32 0.64 22.73
C ARG A 55 2.07 -0.68 23.46
N ARG A 56 1.33 -1.60 22.86
CA ARG A 56 1.05 -2.92 23.44
C ARG A 56 2.32 -3.76 23.64
N ALA A 57 3.34 -3.55 22.81
CA ALA A 57 4.65 -4.19 22.94
C ALA A 57 5.51 -3.63 24.10
N GLY A 58 5.00 -2.66 24.88
CA GLY A 58 5.68 -2.13 26.06
C GLY A 58 6.67 -1.00 25.78
N PHE A 59 6.54 -0.32 24.63
CA PHE A 59 7.35 0.86 24.32
C PHE A 59 6.64 2.15 24.78
N ASP A 60 7.44 3.08 25.27
CA ASP A 60 7.06 4.42 25.67
C ASP A 60 7.38 5.46 24.61
N SER A 61 6.87 6.68 24.82
CA SER A 61 7.13 7.84 23.95
C SER A 61 6.83 7.58 22.46
N VAL A 62 5.82 6.75 22.19
CA VAL A 62 5.48 6.32 20.83
C VAL A 62 5.02 7.51 19.99
N ARG A 63 5.68 7.71 18.85
CA ARG A 63 5.34 8.74 17.87
C ARG A 63 5.18 8.08 16.51
N VAL A 64 4.08 8.37 15.82
CA VAL A 64 3.82 7.90 14.45
C VAL A 64 3.64 9.11 13.56
N SER A 65 4.25 9.08 12.37
CA SER A 65 4.11 10.11 11.35
C SER A 65 3.79 9.46 10.00
N PRO A 66 2.77 9.93 9.26
CA PRO A 66 2.53 9.48 7.90
C PRO A 66 3.65 9.98 6.97
N ARG A 67 3.96 9.18 5.96
CA ARG A 67 4.95 9.41 4.90
C ARG A 67 4.22 9.20 3.58
N MET A 68 3.47 10.23 3.19
CA MET A 68 2.64 10.21 1.99
C MET A 68 3.50 10.34 0.74
N VAL A 69 3.20 9.51 -0.25
CA VAL A 69 3.68 9.60 -1.61
C VAL A 69 2.53 10.14 -2.45
N TYR A 70 2.64 11.40 -2.88
CA TYR A 70 1.72 12.04 -3.81
C TYR A 70 2.42 12.20 -5.16
N VAL A 71 1.79 11.66 -6.20
CA VAL A 71 2.33 11.55 -7.56
C VAL A 71 1.33 12.15 -8.55
N ASP A 72 1.83 13.00 -9.45
CA ASP A 72 1.12 13.52 -10.62
C ASP A 72 2.11 13.71 -11.78
N SER A 73 1.63 14.21 -12.92
CA SER A 73 2.46 14.40 -14.13
C SER A 73 3.63 15.39 -13.95
N SER A 74 3.64 16.23 -12.91
CA SER A 74 4.78 17.11 -12.61
C SER A 74 5.96 16.35 -11.97
N LYS A 75 5.76 15.08 -11.58
CA LYS A 75 6.76 14.24 -10.89
C LYS A 75 7.08 12.96 -11.69
N PRO A 76 7.63 13.06 -12.91
CA PRO A 76 7.80 11.93 -13.81
C PRO A 76 8.63 10.78 -13.23
N ALA A 77 9.62 11.07 -12.38
CA ALA A 77 10.41 10.06 -11.69
C ALA A 77 9.57 9.22 -10.69
N LEU A 78 8.58 9.82 -10.02
CA LEU A 78 7.68 9.11 -9.12
C LEU A 78 6.57 8.38 -9.88
N VAL A 79 6.10 8.93 -11.00
CA VAL A 79 5.18 8.24 -11.92
C VAL A 79 5.79 6.91 -12.36
N GLU A 80 7.01 6.96 -12.89
CA GLU A 80 7.71 5.79 -13.40
C GLU A 80 8.17 4.86 -12.26
N GLY A 81 8.79 5.42 -11.22
CA GLY A 81 9.42 4.64 -10.15
C GLY A 81 8.41 4.06 -9.15
N PHE A 82 7.54 4.90 -8.60
CA PHE A 82 6.62 4.50 -7.53
C PHE A 82 5.34 3.91 -8.09
N THR A 83 4.61 4.64 -8.94
CA THR A 83 3.30 4.19 -9.39
C THR A 83 3.42 3.01 -10.35
N LYS A 84 4.25 3.13 -11.40
CA LYS A 84 4.36 2.10 -12.45
C LYS A 84 5.18 0.88 -12.00
N LYS A 85 6.46 1.08 -11.70
CA LYS A 85 7.43 0.00 -11.45
C LYS A 85 7.36 -0.63 -10.06
N THR A 86 6.68 0.01 -9.11
CA THR A 86 6.58 -0.51 -7.72
C THR A 86 5.15 -0.91 -7.40
N PHE A 87 4.23 0.04 -7.27
CA PHE A 87 2.88 -0.24 -6.79
C PHE A 87 2.08 -1.06 -7.81
N THR A 88 1.97 -0.59 -9.06
CA THR A 88 1.18 -1.27 -10.09
C THR A 88 1.77 -2.65 -10.41
N ALA A 89 3.09 -2.76 -10.56
CA ALA A 89 3.76 -4.04 -10.78
C ALA A 89 3.54 -5.04 -9.63
N MET A 90 3.54 -4.59 -8.37
CA MET A 90 3.22 -5.44 -7.21
C MET A 90 1.78 -5.96 -7.27
N ILE A 91 0.82 -5.11 -7.63
CA ILE A 91 -0.58 -5.52 -7.80
C ILE A 91 -0.72 -6.48 -8.98
N GLU A 92 -0.12 -6.16 -10.13
CA GLU A 92 -0.13 -7.01 -11.32
C GLU A 92 0.46 -8.40 -11.04
N GLY A 93 1.51 -8.48 -10.22
CA GLY A 93 2.18 -9.73 -9.87
C GLY A 93 1.32 -10.76 -9.13
N VAL A 94 0.19 -10.37 -8.54
CA VAL A 94 -0.69 -11.31 -7.82
C VAL A 94 -1.89 -11.79 -8.62
N ARG A 95 -1.92 -11.47 -9.93
CA ARG A 95 -3.01 -11.85 -10.84
C ARG A 95 -3.40 -13.31 -10.76
N GLU A 96 -2.45 -14.21 -10.96
CA GLU A 96 -2.73 -15.65 -11.01
C GLU A 96 -3.28 -16.16 -9.67
N SER A 97 -2.65 -15.75 -8.57
CA SER A 97 -3.09 -16.10 -7.21
C SER A 97 -4.49 -15.57 -6.92
N ALA A 98 -4.83 -14.35 -7.35
CA ALA A 98 -6.14 -13.75 -7.13
C ALA A 98 -7.26 -14.49 -7.90
N ILE A 99 -6.98 -14.86 -9.15
CA ILE A 99 -7.91 -15.62 -10.00
C ILE A 99 -8.11 -17.04 -9.45
N GLN A 100 -7.02 -17.75 -9.14
CA GLN A 100 -7.08 -19.11 -8.58
C GLN A 100 -7.80 -19.14 -7.23
N ALA A 101 -7.64 -18.09 -6.42
CA ALA A 101 -8.33 -17.93 -5.13
C ALA A 101 -9.81 -17.53 -5.26
N GLY A 102 -10.33 -17.32 -6.48
CA GLY A 102 -11.70 -16.95 -6.77
C GLY A 102 -12.09 -15.54 -6.31
N LEU A 103 -11.11 -14.64 -6.12
CA LEU A 103 -11.35 -13.29 -5.59
C LEU A 103 -11.95 -12.34 -6.65
N VAL A 104 -11.58 -12.56 -7.91
CA VAL A 104 -11.97 -11.69 -9.02
C VAL A 104 -11.85 -12.42 -10.35
N GLU A 105 -12.71 -12.06 -11.31
CA GLU A 105 -12.64 -12.57 -12.68
C GLU A 105 -11.39 -12.04 -13.40
N PRO A 106 -10.77 -12.82 -14.30
CA PRO A 106 -9.60 -12.39 -15.05
C PRO A 106 -9.80 -11.05 -15.77
N ARG A 107 -10.97 -10.87 -16.41
CA ARG A 107 -11.29 -9.65 -17.16
C ARG A 107 -11.29 -8.41 -16.27
N ILE A 108 -11.87 -8.51 -15.06
CA ILE A 108 -11.94 -7.41 -14.10
C ILE A 108 -10.55 -7.11 -13.53
N PHE A 109 -9.74 -8.13 -13.25
CA PHE A 109 -8.37 -7.92 -12.81
C PHE A 109 -7.56 -7.13 -13.85
N ASP A 110 -7.63 -7.57 -15.12
CA ASP A 110 -6.92 -6.94 -16.23
C ASP A 110 -7.40 -5.50 -16.47
N GLU A 111 -8.70 -5.26 -16.30
CA GLU A 111 -9.29 -3.91 -16.32
C GLU A 111 -8.77 -3.04 -15.18
N GLY A 112 -8.66 -3.57 -13.97
CA GLY A 112 -8.13 -2.84 -12.83
C GLY A 112 -6.65 -2.51 -12.97
N VAL A 113 -5.83 -3.42 -13.50
CA VAL A 113 -4.41 -3.13 -13.81
C VAL A 113 -4.29 -2.01 -14.84
N ARG A 114 -5.09 -2.03 -15.92
CA ARG A 114 -5.16 -0.92 -16.88
C ARG A 114 -5.60 0.39 -16.21
N GLY A 115 -6.55 0.32 -15.28
CA GLY A 115 -6.99 1.46 -14.46
C GLY A 115 -5.85 2.06 -13.64
N LEU A 116 -4.98 1.24 -13.04
CA LEU A 116 -3.79 1.71 -12.33
C LEU A 116 -2.77 2.35 -13.27
N TYR A 117 -2.50 1.75 -14.44
CA TYR A 117 -1.63 2.38 -15.44
C TYR A 117 -2.20 3.70 -15.97
N ARG A 118 -3.54 3.86 -16.06
CA ARG A 118 -4.17 5.12 -16.46
C ARG A 118 -3.85 6.29 -15.50
N THR A 119 -3.57 6.01 -14.23
CA THR A 119 -3.16 7.04 -13.27
C THR A 119 -1.72 7.54 -13.50
N THR A 120 -0.95 6.90 -14.39
CA THR A 120 0.41 7.31 -14.75
C THR A 120 0.46 8.24 -15.97
N GLU A 121 -0.65 8.39 -16.67
CA GLU A 121 -0.79 9.21 -17.87
C GLU A 121 -1.13 10.68 -17.53
N PRO A 122 -1.12 11.62 -18.50
CA PRO A 122 -1.57 12.98 -18.28
C PRO A 122 -2.96 13.06 -17.61
N GLY A 123 -3.06 13.94 -16.61
CA GLY A 123 -4.23 14.08 -15.74
C GLY A 123 -4.33 13.04 -14.63
N GLY A 124 -3.43 12.04 -14.59
CA GLY A 124 -3.39 11.02 -13.55
C GLY A 124 -2.78 11.52 -12.23
N VAL A 125 -3.34 11.05 -11.12
CA VAL A 125 -2.84 11.30 -9.76
C VAL A 125 -2.84 9.99 -8.98
N PHE A 126 -1.81 9.75 -8.19
CA PHE A 126 -1.72 8.58 -7.31
C PHE A 126 -1.24 8.97 -5.91
N CYS A 127 -1.94 8.51 -4.88
CA CYS A 127 -1.61 8.73 -3.48
C CYS A 127 -1.45 7.39 -2.75
N TYR A 128 -0.44 7.32 -1.90
CA TYR A 128 -0.20 6.17 -1.01
C TYR A 128 0.52 6.63 0.26
N THR A 129 0.26 6.02 1.40
CA THR A 129 0.88 6.40 2.67
C THR A 129 1.61 5.24 3.33
N PHE A 130 2.89 5.46 3.64
CA PHE A 130 3.60 4.67 4.63
C PHE A 130 3.48 5.33 6.01
N PHE A 131 3.64 4.57 7.07
CA PHE A 131 3.67 5.08 8.44
C PHE A 131 5.03 4.78 9.05
N LYS A 132 5.68 5.82 9.57
CA LYS A 132 6.93 5.68 10.34
C LYS A 132 6.62 5.87 11.81
N ALA A 133 6.93 4.86 12.61
CA ALA A 133 6.79 4.88 14.06
C ALA A 133 8.15 4.82 14.76
N LEU A 134 8.25 5.50 15.90
CA LEU A 134 9.37 5.45 16.83
C LEU A 134 8.84 5.12 18.22
N GLY A 135 9.49 4.21 18.95
CA GLY A 135 9.22 3.92 20.36
C GLY A 135 10.51 3.75 21.17
N LYS A 136 10.46 4.02 22.47
CA LYS A 136 11.59 3.84 23.42
C LYS A 136 11.29 2.69 24.37
N LYS A 137 12.27 1.82 24.62
CA LYS A 137 12.16 0.69 25.57
C LYS A 137 12.59 1.10 26.97
#